data_AF-A0A849G6H6-F1
#
_entry.id   AF-A0A849G6H6-F1
#
_cell.length_a   1.000
_cell.length_b   1.000
_cell.length_c   1.000
_cell.angle_alpha   90.00
_cell.angle_beta   90.00
_cell.angle_gamma   90.00
#
_symmetry.space_group_name_H-M   'P 1'
#
loop_
_entity.id
_entity.type
_entity.pdbx_description
1 polymer ?
#
loop_
_entity_poly.entity_id
_entity_poly.type
_entity_poly.pdbx_seq_one_letter_code
_entity_poly.pdbx_strand_id
1 'polypeptide(L)'
;YDQYEFQGKESALNSLELEGKGLFFSERAQCSSCHGGFNFTDYSFQNNGLYQQYADSGRFRFTELEADRDLFKVPSLRNIGYTAPYMHDGSIESLEAVIEHYSKGMNEHPHRAAQLKPFHFNRREKKSLLAFLRTLDDHSFVTNERFQNN
;
A
#
# COMPACT_ATOMS: atom_id res chain seq x y z
N TYR A 1 0.28 -12.62 -8.36
CA TYR A 1 1.15 -11.67 -9.07
C TYR A 1 2.39 -12.35 -9.67
N ASP A 2 3.26 -12.97 -8.86
CA ASP A 2 4.56 -13.48 -9.34
C ASP A 2 4.46 -14.52 -10.46
N GLN A 3 3.43 -15.38 -10.42
CA GLN A 3 3.16 -16.34 -11.50
C GLN A 3 2.90 -15.66 -12.85
N TYR A 4 2.19 -14.54 -12.82
CA TYR A 4 1.91 -13.74 -14.01
C TYR A 4 3.17 -12.98 -14.45
N GLU A 5 3.80 -12.23 -13.53
CA GLU A 5 4.88 -11.30 -13.86
C GLU A 5 6.20 -12.00 -14.21
N PHE A 6 6.58 -13.03 -13.46
CA PHE A 6 7.93 -13.61 -13.53
C PHE A 6 7.94 -15.04 -14.08
N GLN A 7 6.80 -15.70 -14.20
CA GLN A 7 6.70 -17.09 -14.70
C GLN A 7 5.94 -17.20 -16.03
N GLY A 8 5.48 -16.09 -16.62
CA GLY A 8 4.78 -16.07 -17.91
C GLY A 8 3.40 -16.75 -17.91
N LYS A 9 2.79 -16.97 -16.75
CA LYS A 9 1.45 -17.56 -16.65
C LYS A 9 0.40 -16.46 -16.81
N GLU A 10 0.07 -16.11 -18.06
CA GLU A 10 -0.86 -15.02 -18.36
C GLU A 10 -2.24 -15.18 -17.72
N SER A 11 -2.70 -16.42 -17.57
CA SER A 11 -3.99 -16.75 -16.92
C SER A 11 -3.97 -16.64 -15.39
N ALA A 12 -2.82 -16.36 -14.76
CA ALA A 12 -2.71 -16.22 -13.32
C ALA A 12 -3.34 -14.93 -12.79
N LEU A 13 -3.62 -13.94 -13.65
CA LEU A 13 -4.43 -12.77 -13.31
C LEU A 13 -5.66 -12.71 -14.22
N ASN A 14 -6.83 -12.42 -13.64
CA ASN A 14 -8.05 -12.18 -14.40
C ASN A 14 -8.18 -10.71 -14.86
N SER A 15 -9.20 -10.41 -15.66
CA SER A 15 -9.38 -9.07 -16.25
C SER A 15 -9.55 -7.96 -15.22
N LEU A 16 -10.17 -8.23 -14.07
CA LEU A 16 -10.36 -7.25 -13.00
C LEU A 16 -9.05 -6.96 -12.25
N GLU A 17 -8.22 -7.98 -12.04
CA GLU A 17 -6.90 -7.85 -11.43
C GLU A 17 -5.92 -7.12 -12.36
N LEU A 18 -5.99 -7.38 -13.67
CA LEU A 18 -5.22 -6.65 -14.68
C LEU A 18 -5.63 -5.18 -14.77
N GLU A 19 -6.93 -4.88 -14.67
CA GLU A 19 -7.43 -3.50 -14.57
C GLU A 19 -6.85 -2.80 -13.32
N GLY A 20 -6.84 -3.50 -12.18
CA GLY A 20 -6.27 -3.00 -10.93
C GLY A 20 -4.76 -2.79 -11.01
N LYS A 21 -4.04 -3.72 -11.64
CA LYS A 21 -2.60 -3.61 -11.93
C LYS A 21 -2.34 -2.36 -12.77
N GLY A 22 -3.07 -2.18 -13.87
CA GLY A 22 -2.94 -1.02 -14.74
C GLY A 22 -3.17 0.29 -13.99
N LEU A 23 -4.14 0.32 -13.08
CA LEU A 23 -4.39 1.47 -12.22
C LEU A 23 -3.24 1.73 -11.24
N PHE A 24 -2.76 0.70 -10.55
CA PHE A 24 -1.66 0.79 -9.57
C PHE A 24 -0.37 1.37 -10.15
N PHE A 25 -0.04 0.97 -11.39
CA PHE A 25 1.14 1.45 -12.12
C PHE A 25 0.87 2.72 -12.96
N SER A 26 -0.33 3.30 -12.89
CA SER A 26 -0.66 4.50 -13.68
C SER A 26 -0.11 5.78 -13.04
N GLU A 27 0.22 6.75 -13.90
CA GLU A 27 0.57 8.13 -13.51
C GLU A 27 -0.56 8.88 -12.79
N ARG A 28 -1.79 8.35 -12.85
CA ARG A 28 -2.95 8.98 -12.21
C ARG A 28 -3.13 8.54 -10.77
N ALA A 29 -2.99 7.24 -10.48
CA ALA A 29 -3.10 6.73 -9.11
C ALA A 29 -1.75 6.74 -8.38
N GLN A 30 -0.63 6.68 -9.11
CA GLN A 30 0.75 6.82 -8.62
C GLN A 30 1.13 5.90 -7.45
N CYS A 31 0.41 4.80 -7.22
CA CYS A 31 0.66 3.89 -6.10
C CYS A 31 2.10 3.33 -6.16
N SER A 32 2.51 2.93 -7.36
CA SER A 32 3.85 2.40 -7.65
C SER A 32 5.02 3.39 -7.47
N SER A 33 4.75 4.69 -7.35
CA SER A 33 5.80 5.71 -7.12
C SER A 33 6.52 5.51 -5.78
N CYS A 34 5.80 5.03 -4.77
CA CYS A 34 6.34 4.67 -3.46
C CYS A 34 6.32 3.14 -3.27
N HIS A 35 5.28 2.46 -3.77
CA HIS A 35 5.14 1.01 -3.68
C HIS A 35 5.65 0.29 -4.94
N GLY A 36 6.90 0.58 -5.30
CA GLY A 36 7.56 0.05 -6.50
C GLY A 36 8.45 -1.16 -6.25
N GLY A 37 9.07 -1.66 -7.33
CA GLY A 37 10.05 -2.75 -7.28
C GLY A 37 9.47 -4.11 -6.89
N PHE A 38 10.36 -5.10 -6.70
CA PHE A 38 9.97 -6.49 -6.46
C PHE A 38 9.13 -6.68 -5.19
N ASN A 39 9.37 -5.87 -4.16
CA ASN A 39 8.69 -5.96 -2.87
C ASN A 39 7.56 -4.94 -2.70
N PHE A 40 7.20 -4.17 -3.73
CA PHE A 40 6.17 -3.13 -3.65
C PHE A 40 6.45 -2.10 -2.53
N THR A 41 7.70 -1.67 -2.45
CA THR A 41 8.20 -0.60 -1.57
C THR A 41 9.54 -0.13 -2.10
N ASP A 42 9.76 1.19 -2.07
CA ASP A 42 11.04 1.83 -2.31
C ASP A 42 11.89 1.98 -1.03
N TYR A 43 11.37 1.52 0.11
CA TYR A 43 11.95 1.66 1.45
C TYR A 43 12.21 3.10 1.90
N SER A 44 11.64 4.09 1.21
CA SER A 44 11.69 5.48 1.61
C SER A 44 10.80 5.72 2.83
N PHE A 45 10.85 6.95 3.35
CA PHE A 45 10.05 7.38 4.48
C PHE A 45 9.17 8.53 4.04
N GLN A 46 7.87 8.39 4.24
CA GLN A 46 6.87 9.31 3.70
C GLN A 46 5.81 9.58 4.77
N ASN A 47 5.16 10.73 4.67
CA ASN A 47 3.93 11.02 5.38
C ASN A 47 2.78 10.99 4.37
N ASN A 48 1.78 10.15 4.63
CA ASN A 48 0.63 9.97 3.75
C ASN A 48 -0.60 10.77 4.20
N GLY A 49 -0.43 11.76 5.07
CA GLY A 49 -1.50 12.59 5.62
C GLY A 49 -2.58 11.79 6.36
N LEU A 50 -2.22 10.72 7.06
CA LEU A 50 -3.14 9.98 7.93
C LEU A 50 -3.76 10.90 8.99
N TYR A 51 -2.95 11.81 9.56
CA TYR A 51 -3.40 12.81 10.53
C TYR A 51 -2.82 14.19 10.22
N GLN A 52 -3.42 15.24 10.79
CA GLN A 52 -2.82 16.58 10.81
C GLN A 52 -1.76 16.73 11.91
N GLN A 53 -1.86 15.92 12.97
CA GLN A 53 -0.95 15.89 14.10
C GLN A 53 -0.76 14.43 14.50
N TYR A 54 0.50 13.99 14.58
CA TYR A 54 0.84 12.63 14.96
C TYR A 54 1.32 12.61 16.41
N ALA A 55 0.89 11.59 17.16
CA ALA A 55 1.40 11.35 18.51
C ALA A 55 2.80 10.70 18.49
N ASP A 56 3.05 9.84 17.49
CA ASP A 56 4.37 9.28 17.20
C ASP A 56 5.10 10.16 16.19
N SER A 57 6.28 10.65 16.57
CA SER A 57 7.15 11.46 15.72
C SER A 57 7.78 10.71 14.52
N GLY A 58 7.54 9.40 14.40
CA GLY A 58 8.02 8.59 13.28
C GLY A 58 9.55 8.52 13.25
N ARG A 59 10.14 8.66 12.06
CA ARG A 59 11.60 8.59 11.83
C ARG A 59 12.41 9.56 12.70
N PHE A 60 11.85 10.73 13.04
CA PHE A 60 12.49 11.73 13.90
C PHE A 60 13.02 11.18 15.22
N ARG A 61 12.32 10.20 15.84
CA ARG A 61 12.75 9.60 17.12
C ARG A 61 14.17 9.01 17.08
N PHE A 62 14.68 8.72 15.88
CA PHE A 62 15.99 8.13 15.65
C PHE A 62 16.98 9.15 15.09
N THR A 63 16.52 10.05 14.20
CA THR A 63 17.42 10.97 13.49
C THR A 63 17.54 12.34 14.14
N GLU A 64 16.56 12.74 14.95
CA GLU A 64 16.44 14.08 15.57
C GLU A 64 16.40 15.25 14.58
N LEU A 65 16.17 14.98 13.29
CA LEU A 65 16.06 15.98 12.23
C LEU A 65 14.60 16.36 12.00
N GLU A 66 14.23 17.63 12.16
CA GLU A 66 12.84 18.09 11.97
C GLU A 66 12.26 17.69 10.59
N ALA A 67 13.08 17.64 9.54
CA ALA A 67 12.66 17.19 8.21
C ALA A 67 12.20 15.72 8.16
N ASP A 68 12.57 14.89 9.14
CA ASP A 68 12.16 13.49 9.28
C ASP A 68 10.95 13.29 10.21
N ARG A 69 10.38 14.37 10.75
CA ARG A 69 9.25 14.31 11.68
C ARG A 69 8.00 13.79 10.97
N ASP A 70 7.34 12.83 11.61
CA ASP A 70 6.10 12.19 11.18
C ASP A 70 6.23 11.45 9.83
N LEU A 71 7.46 11.10 9.44
CA LEU A 71 7.74 10.23 8.30
C LEU A 71 7.79 8.77 8.76
N PHE A 72 7.10 7.90 8.03
CA PHE A 72 7.07 6.46 8.29
C PHE A 72 7.59 5.69 7.08
N LYS A 73 8.29 4.59 7.34
CA LYS A 73 8.82 3.74 6.27
C LYS A 73 7.68 3.22 5.40
N VAL A 74 7.78 3.37 4.09
CA VAL A 74 6.84 2.78 3.13
C VAL A 74 6.87 1.25 3.30
N PRO A 75 5.78 0.59 3.73
CA PRO A 75 5.78 -0.85 3.93
C PRO A 75 5.72 -1.59 2.59
N SER A 76 6.20 -2.84 2.58
CA SER A 76 5.93 -3.76 1.46
C SER A 76 4.44 -4.03 1.39
N LEU A 77 3.91 -4.21 0.18
CA LEU A 77 2.53 -4.66 -0.04
C LEU A 77 2.41 -6.17 -0.29
N ARG A 78 3.50 -6.93 -0.17
CA ARG A 78 3.40 -8.41 -0.21
C ARG A 78 2.67 -8.90 1.03
N ASN A 79 1.75 -9.85 0.85
CA ASN A 79 0.87 -10.37 1.89
C ASN A 79 -0.03 -9.32 2.56
N ILE A 80 -0.26 -8.17 1.91
CA ILE A 80 -1.06 -7.08 2.46
C ILE A 80 -2.47 -7.54 2.86
N GLY A 81 -3.02 -8.57 2.22
CA GLY A 81 -4.33 -9.09 2.55
C GLY A 81 -4.44 -9.81 3.90
N TYR A 82 -3.33 -10.13 4.55
CA TYR A 82 -3.28 -10.86 5.83
C TYR A 82 -2.80 -10.01 7.01
N THR A 83 -2.50 -8.74 6.78
CA THR A 83 -1.82 -7.89 7.77
C THR A 83 -2.71 -6.76 8.28
N ALA A 84 -4.02 -6.98 8.31
CA ALA A 84 -4.92 -6.07 9.01
C ALA A 84 -4.63 -6.11 10.53
N PRO A 85 -4.82 -4.99 11.26
CA PRO A 85 -5.19 -3.66 10.74
C PRO A 85 -4.00 -2.92 10.12
N TYR A 86 -4.29 -1.86 9.36
CA TYR A 86 -3.35 -1.13 8.49
C TYR A 86 -2.89 0.21 9.09
N MET A 87 -1.90 0.81 8.41
CA MET A 87 -1.12 1.99 8.82
C MET A 87 -0.11 1.67 9.94
N HIS A 88 0.67 2.67 10.33
CA HIS A 88 1.74 2.51 11.33
C HIS A 88 1.20 2.22 12.74
N ASP A 89 -0.05 2.57 13.00
CA ASP A 89 -0.72 2.52 14.30
C ASP A 89 -1.93 1.57 14.32
N GLY A 90 -2.21 0.87 13.21
CA GLY A 90 -3.36 -0.03 13.11
C GLY A 90 -4.73 0.68 13.09
N SER A 91 -4.78 1.98 12.76
CA SER A 91 -6.02 2.76 12.81
C SER A 91 -7.05 2.45 11.72
N ILE A 92 -6.68 1.69 10.67
CA ILE A 92 -7.57 1.37 9.56
C ILE A 92 -7.79 -0.14 9.47
N GLU A 93 -9.05 -0.58 9.54
CA GLU A 93 -9.39 -2.01 9.67
C GLU A 93 -9.36 -2.81 8.35
N SER A 94 -9.54 -2.14 7.20
CA SER A 94 -9.71 -2.83 5.91
C SER A 94 -8.95 -2.16 4.76
N LEU A 95 -8.57 -2.95 3.75
CA LEU A 95 -7.94 -2.42 2.54
C LEU A 95 -8.87 -1.47 1.79
N GLU A 96 -10.18 -1.72 1.85
CA GLU A 96 -11.20 -0.83 1.31
C GLU A 96 -11.14 0.54 1.98
N ALA A 97 -10.98 0.59 3.31
CA ALA A 97 -10.83 1.84 4.04
C ALA A 97 -9.48 2.50 3.76
N VAL A 98 -8.40 1.74 3.52
CA VAL A 98 -7.11 2.29 3.05
C VAL A 98 -7.27 2.95 1.69
N ILE A 99 -7.93 2.30 0.73
CA ILE A 99 -8.20 2.88 -0.60
C ILE A 99 -9.08 4.13 -0.44
N GLU A 100 -10.05 4.11 0.47
CA GLU A 100 -10.91 5.25 0.73
C GLU A 100 -10.13 6.46 1.31
N HIS A 101 -9.15 6.23 2.19
CA HIS A 101 -8.26 7.27 2.72
C HIS A 101 -7.58 8.04 1.59
N TYR A 102 -6.96 7.33 0.65
CA TYR A 102 -6.34 7.96 -0.52
C TYR A 102 -7.39 8.56 -1.48
N SER A 103 -8.61 8.00 -1.53
CA SER A 103 -9.68 8.45 -2.43
C SER A 103 -10.41 9.72 -1.97
N LYS A 104 -10.54 9.97 -0.66
CA LYS A 104 -11.30 11.11 -0.10
C LYS A 104 -10.46 12.36 0.08
N GLY A 105 -9.16 12.26 -0.12
CA GLY A 105 -8.19 13.30 0.22
C GLY A 105 -7.62 13.05 1.60
N MET A 106 -6.29 13.05 1.67
CA MET A 106 -5.52 12.91 2.90
C MET A 106 -5.53 14.24 3.66
N ASN A 107 -5.15 14.22 4.95
CA ASN A 107 -5.00 15.45 5.71
C ASN A 107 -3.86 16.32 5.15
N GLU A 108 -4.00 17.64 5.29
CA GLU A 108 -2.89 18.56 5.06
C GLU A 108 -1.86 18.41 6.18
N HIS A 109 -0.60 18.27 5.81
CA HIS A 109 0.52 18.15 6.74
C HIS A 109 1.80 18.73 6.10
N PRO A 110 2.65 19.48 6.82
CA PRO A 110 3.85 20.10 6.26
C PRO A 110 4.82 19.11 5.60
N HIS A 111 4.90 17.89 6.13
CA HIS A 111 5.76 16.83 5.61
C HIS A 111 5.02 15.81 4.72
N ARG A 112 3.75 16.05 4.36
CA ARG A 112 3.02 15.16 3.45
C ARG A 112 3.78 15.05 2.13
N ALA A 113 3.92 13.83 1.64
CA ALA A 113 4.64 13.57 0.41
C ALA A 113 4.00 14.32 -0.76
N ALA A 114 4.78 15.16 -1.45
CA ALA A 114 4.28 16.10 -2.46
C ALA A 114 3.67 15.41 -3.70
N GLN A 115 4.08 14.17 -3.98
CA GLN A 115 3.53 13.34 -5.06
C GLN A 115 2.10 12.84 -4.77
N LEU A 116 1.65 12.87 -3.51
CA LEU A 116 0.30 12.43 -3.16
C LEU A 116 -0.72 13.49 -3.58
N LYS A 117 -1.29 13.28 -4.77
CA LYS A 117 -2.38 14.10 -5.31
C LYS A 117 -3.73 13.47 -4.97
N PRO A 118 -4.76 14.26 -4.60
CA PRO A 118 -6.10 13.74 -4.45
C PRO A 118 -6.55 13.07 -5.75
N PHE A 119 -6.94 11.80 -5.65
CA PHE A 119 -7.47 11.07 -6.79
C PHE A 119 -8.73 10.32 -6.37
N HIS A 120 -9.87 10.67 -6.98
CA HIS A 120 -11.15 10.06 -6.67
C HIS A 120 -11.34 8.78 -7.50
N PHE A 121 -11.28 7.63 -6.82
CA PHE A 121 -11.59 6.34 -7.42
C PHE A 121 -13.11 6.14 -7.53
N ASN A 122 -13.59 5.72 -8.69
CA ASN A 122 -14.95 5.22 -8.82
C ASN A 122 -15.09 3.80 -8.23
N ARG A 123 -16.33 3.30 -8.09
CA ARG A 123 -16.60 1.98 -7.49
C ARG A 123 -15.87 0.83 -8.19
N ARG A 124 -15.76 0.86 -9.51
CA ARG A 124 -15.10 -0.18 -10.30
C ARG A 124 -13.58 -0.14 -10.08
N GLU A 125 -13.00 1.05 -10.08
CA GLU A 125 -11.57 1.27 -9.83
C GLU A 125 -11.15 0.84 -8.43
N LYS A 126 -11.95 1.13 -7.40
CA LYS A 126 -11.70 0.65 -6.03
C LYS A 126 -11.68 -0.89 -5.99
N LYS A 127 -12.66 -1.52 -6.65
CA LYS A 127 -12.78 -2.97 -6.72
C LYS A 127 -11.61 -3.62 -7.48
N SER A 128 -11.19 -3.04 -8.61
CA SER A 128 -10.08 -3.57 -9.39
C SER A 128 -8.76 -3.42 -8.65
N LEU A 129 -8.51 -2.27 -8.01
CA LEU A 129 -7.31 -2.06 -7.19
C LEU A 129 -7.24 -3.05 -6.02
N LEU A 130 -8.35 -3.25 -5.30
CA LEU A 130 -8.41 -4.26 -4.24
C LEU A 130 -8.13 -5.66 -4.78
N ALA A 131 -8.74 -6.03 -5.91
CA ALA A 131 -8.50 -7.33 -6.54
C ALA A 131 -7.02 -7.51 -6.85
N PHE A 132 -6.36 -6.50 -7.43
CA PHE A 132 -4.92 -6.53 -7.69
C PHE A 132 -4.08 -6.68 -6.41
N LEU A 133 -4.37 -5.93 -5.34
CA LEU A 133 -3.63 -6.03 -4.07
C LEU A 133 -3.70 -7.45 -3.49
N ARG A 134 -4.84 -8.14 -3.61
CA ARG A 134 -4.98 -9.54 -3.18
C ARG A 134 -4.13 -10.51 -3.99
N THR A 135 -3.70 -10.13 -5.19
CA THR A 135 -2.77 -10.97 -5.98
C THR A 135 -1.34 -10.96 -5.41
N LEU A 136 -1.05 -10.07 -4.46
CA LEU A 136 0.24 -9.96 -3.78
C LEU A 136 0.34 -10.88 -2.54
N ASP A 137 -0.74 -11.62 -2.25
CA ASP A 137 -0.84 -12.55 -1.14
C ASP A 137 -0.30 -13.93 -1.54
N ASP A 138 0.66 -14.44 -0.77
CA ASP A 138 1.16 -15.80 -0.89
C ASP A 138 0.32 -16.74 -0.04
N HIS A 139 -0.79 -17.22 -0.63
CA HIS A 139 -1.64 -18.24 -0.04
C HIS A 139 -0.88 -19.52 0.33
N SER A 140 0.12 -19.91 -0.47
CA SER A 140 0.87 -21.15 -0.26
C SER A 140 1.79 -21.09 0.95
N PHE A 141 2.27 -19.89 1.30
CA PHE A 141 3.04 -19.65 2.50
C PHE A 141 2.16 -19.68 3.75
N VAL A 142 1.05 -18.92 3.77
CA VAL A 142 0.22 -18.78 4.97
C VAL A 142 -0.56 -20.03 5.36
N THR A 143 -0.88 -20.91 4.41
CA THR A 143 -1.55 -22.20 4.69
C THR A 143 -0.59 -23.36 4.86
N ASN A 144 0.72 -23.13 4.80
CA ASN A 144 1.70 -24.20 4.89
C ASN A 144 1.81 -24.73 6.32
N GLU A 145 1.45 -26.00 6.52
CA GLU A 145 1.52 -26.67 7.83
C GLU A 145 2.92 -26.65 8.45
N ARG A 146 3.99 -26.59 7.63
CA ARG A 146 5.37 -26.51 8.15
C ARG A 146 5.69 -25.18 8.84
N PHE A 147 4.92 -24.13 8.58
CA PHE A 147 5.14 -22.79 9.11
C PHE A 147 4.02 -22.35 10.08
N GLN A 148 3.08 -23.24 10.40
CA GLN A 148 2.06 -22.98 11.41
C GLN A 148 2.58 -23.37 12.80
N ASN A 149 2.35 -22.51 13.78
CA ASN A 149 2.64 -22.85 15.18
C ASN A 149 1.60 -23.88 15.63
N ASN A 150 2.07 -25.09 15.97
CA ASN A 150 1.27 -26.11 16.65
C ASN A 150 0.69 -25.59 17.98
#